data_AF-A0A667X176-F1
#
_entry.id   AF-A0A667X176-F1
#
_cell.length_a   1.000
_cell.length_b   1.000
_cell.length_c   1.000
_cell.angle_alpha   90.00
_cell.angle_beta   90.00
_cell.angle_gamma   90.00
#
_symmetry.space_group_name_H-M   'P 1'
#
loop_
_entity.id
_entity.type
_entity.pdbx_description
1 polymer ?
#
loop_
_entity_poly.entity_id
_entity_poly.type
_entity_poly.pdbx_seq_one_letter_code
_entity_poly.pdbx_strand_id
1 'polypeptide(L)'
;METVMERECSALGGLFQTVIGDMKVTPMKKINYPIPHLTSRRVLTTVVAVAAFLDAFQKVADLATNSRGGTRDIGSALTRMCMRHRSIEAKLRQFSMVFLDCLINPLQEQMEEWKRVANTLDKDHAKEYKKARQEIKKKSSDTLKLQKKAKKGLDLSRVDQSAD
;
A
#
# COMPACT_ATOMS: atom_id res chain seq x y z
N MET A 1 25.39 -30.93 8.26
CA MET A 1 24.39 -30.63 7.21
C MET A 1 23.07 -30.17 7.83
N GLU A 2 22.46 -30.94 8.75
CA GLU A 2 21.22 -30.54 9.45
C GLU A 2 21.33 -29.21 10.24
N THR A 3 22.43 -29.00 10.97
CA THR A 3 22.66 -27.77 11.78
C THR A 3 22.87 -26.51 10.95
N VAL A 4 23.37 -26.65 9.71
CA VAL A 4 23.54 -25.53 8.77
C VAL A 4 22.18 -25.15 8.18
N MET A 5 21.40 -26.16 7.79
CA MET A 5 20.05 -25.98 7.24
C MET A 5 19.07 -25.37 8.25
N GLU A 6 19.16 -25.71 9.55
CA GLU A 6 18.36 -25.08 10.60
C GLU A 6 18.66 -23.58 10.80
N ARG A 7 19.93 -23.19 10.67
CA ARG A 7 20.35 -21.79 10.76
C ARG A 7 19.83 -20.97 9.58
N GLU A 8 19.93 -21.50 8.37
CA GLU A 8 19.40 -20.86 7.16
C GLU A 8 17.87 -20.73 7.20
N CYS A 9 17.14 -21.76 7.63
CA CYS A 9 15.69 -21.69 7.84
C CYS A 9 15.28 -20.62 8.86
N SER A 10 16.05 -20.49 9.95
CA SER A 10 15.79 -19.48 10.98
C SER A 10 16.06 -18.07 10.45
N ALA A 11 17.12 -17.88 9.66
CA ALA A 11 17.43 -16.61 9.01
C ALA A 11 16.36 -16.22 7.98
N LEU A 12 15.89 -17.16 7.16
CA LEU A 12 14.80 -16.93 6.21
C LEU A 12 13.49 -16.55 6.93
N GLY A 13 13.15 -17.25 8.01
CA GLY A 13 11.97 -16.92 8.81
C GLY A 13 12.05 -15.52 9.43
N GLY A 14 13.24 -15.12 9.88
CA GLY A 14 13.51 -13.76 10.36
C GLY A 14 13.33 -12.72 9.26
N LEU A 15 13.91 -12.95 8.07
CA LEU A 15 13.77 -12.07 6.91
C LEU A 15 12.31 -11.91 6.49
N PHE A 16 11.55 -13.02 6.44
CA PHE A 16 10.12 -12.98 6.16
C PHE A 16 9.37 -12.08 7.14
N GLN A 17 9.64 -12.22 8.45
CA GLN A 17 9.01 -11.39 9.47
C GLN A 17 9.38 -9.90 9.35
N THR A 18 10.63 -9.58 9.00
CA THR A 18 11.03 -8.20 8.68
C THR A 18 10.25 -7.65 7.49
N VAL A 19 10.19 -8.40 6.38
CA VAL A 19 9.48 -7.97 5.16
C VAL A 19 7.98 -7.78 5.44
N ILE A 20 7.34 -8.71 6.13
CA ILE A 20 5.92 -8.61 6.51
C ILE A 20 5.68 -7.44 7.47
N GLY A 21 6.57 -7.24 8.46
CA GLY A 21 6.51 -6.10 9.37
C GLY A 21 6.56 -4.79 8.60
N ASP A 22 7.48 -4.68 7.65
CA ASP A 22 7.59 -3.52 6.77
C ASP A 22 6.36 -3.36 5.86
N MET A 23 5.82 -4.44 5.30
CA MET A 23 4.61 -4.38 4.49
C MET A 23 3.37 -3.97 5.30
N LYS A 24 3.30 -4.29 6.59
CA LYS A 24 2.19 -3.87 7.46
C LYS A 24 2.30 -2.39 7.87
N VAL A 25 3.52 -1.86 7.96
CA VAL A 25 3.78 -0.51 8.50
C VAL A 25 4.01 0.54 7.41
N THR A 26 4.66 0.17 6.31
CA THR A 26 5.19 1.11 5.29
C THR A 26 4.12 1.66 4.34
N PRO A 27 3.18 0.85 3.79
CA PRO A 27 2.10 1.39 2.98
C PRO A 27 1.22 2.34 3.78
N MET A 28 0.98 2.01 5.05
CA MET A 28 0.20 2.87 5.94
C MET A 28 0.99 4.14 6.31
N LYS A 29 2.22 4.10 6.79
CA LYS A 29 2.90 5.33 7.28
C LYS A 29 3.36 6.30 6.18
N LYS A 30 3.75 5.83 4.98
CA LYS A 30 4.19 6.73 3.89
C LYS A 30 3.04 7.38 3.14
N ILE A 31 1.84 6.79 3.18
CA ILE A 31 0.64 7.31 2.49
C ILE A 31 -0.40 7.89 3.48
N ASN A 32 -0.36 7.55 4.78
CA ASN A 32 -1.34 8.02 5.79
C ASN A 32 -1.16 9.44 6.33
N TYR A 33 -0.17 10.24 5.90
CA TYR A 33 -0.31 11.67 6.19
C TYR A 33 -1.41 12.26 5.31
N PRO A 34 -2.15 13.27 5.80
CA PRO A 34 -3.36 13.75 5.18
C PRO A 34 -3.16 14.47 3.86
N ILE A 35 -2.00 14.33 3.23
CA ILE A 35 -1.50 15.15 2.14
C ILE A 35 -2.30 14.96 0.86
N PRO A 36 -2.69 13.75 0.40
CA PRO A 36 -3.48 13.62 -0.82
C PRO A 36 -4.88 14.21 -0.66
N HIS A 37 -5.56 13.93 0.46
CA HIS A 37 -6.89 14.45 0.72
C HIS A 37 -6.89 15.92 1.13
N LEU A 38 -5.85 16.41 1.82
CA LEU A 38 -5.65 17.83 2.12
C LEU A 38 -5.33 18.59 0.83
N THR A 39 -4.53 18.02 -0.06
CA THR A 39 -4.21 18.64 -1.36
C THR A 39 -5.45 18.66 -2.26
N SER A 40 -6.18 17.55 -2.36
CA SER A 40 -7.46 17.49 -3.10
C SER A 40 -8.50 18.43 -2.50
N ARG A 41 -8.66 18.45 -1.17
CA ARG A 41 -9.55 19.38 -0.47
C ARG A 41 -9.16 20.84 -0.69
N ARG A 42 -7.86 21.17 -0.68
CA ARG A 42 -7.37 22.52 -0.98
C ARG A 42 -7.67 22.92 -2.43
N VAL A 43 -7.47 22.02 -3.39
CA VAL A 43 -7.82 22.26 -4.80
C VAL A 43 -9.33 22.50 -4.95
N LEU A 44 -10.17 21.67 -4.31
CA LEU A 44 -11.63 21.85 -4.32
C LEU A 44 -12.06 23.18 -3.72
N THR A 45 -11.48 23.58 -2.58
CA THR A 45 -11.76 24.90 -1.98
C THR A 45 -11.32 26.05 -2.89
N THR A 46 -10.17 25.94 -3.56
CA THR A 46 -9.72 26.94 -4.54
C THR A 46 -10.67 27.04 -5.72
N VAL A 47 -11.14 25.92 -6.27
CA VAL A 47 -12.11 25.92 -7.38
C VAL A 47 -13.39 26.66 -6.99
N VAL A 48 -13.94 26.39 -5.80
CA VAL A 48 -15.15 27.08 -5.29
C VAL A 48 -14.89 28.57 -5.10
N ALA A 49 -13.75 28.94 -4.51
CA ALA A 49 -13.39 30.35 -4.31
C ALA A 49 -13.21 31.11 -5.64
N VAL A 50 -12.58 30.47 -6.63
CA VAL A 50 -12.39 31.03 -7.97
C VAL A 50 -13.74 31.21 -8.67
N ALA A 51 -14.65 30.23 -8.58
CA ALA A 51 -15.99 30.36 -9.17
C ALA A 51 -16.75 31.57 -8.58
N ALA A 52 -16.79 31.69 -7.25
CA ALA A 52 -17.44 32.82 -6.57
C ALA A 52 -16.79 34.17 -6.93
N PHE A 53 -15.46 34.21 -7.03
CA PHE A 53 -14.73 35.39 -7.50
C PHE A 53 -15.14 35.77 -8.93
N LEU A 54 -15.21 34.82 -9.86
CA LEU A 54 -15.57 35.08 -11.26
C LEU A 54 -17.01 35.53 -11.42
N ASP A 55 -17.93 35.08 -10.58
CA ASP A 55 -19.31 35.59 -10.56
C ASP A 55 -19.37 37.05 -10.13
N ALA A 56 -18.62 37.43 -9.09
CA ALA A 56 -18.51 38.82 -8.66
C ALA A 56 -17.79 39.69 -9.71
N PHE A 57 -16.72 39.15 -10.30
CA PHE A 57 -15.93 39.81 -11.34
C PHE A 57 -16.78 40.09 -12.59
N GLN A 58 -17.62 39.14 -13.02
CA GLN A 58 -18.50 39.34 -14.16
C GLN A 58 -19.50 40.48 -13.91
N LYS A 59 -20.07 40.60 -12.69
CA LYS A 59 -20.96 41.72 -12.35
C LYS A 59 -20.28 43.09 -12.54
N VAL A 60 -18.99 43.19 -12.17
CA VAL A 60 -18.21 44.42 -12.39
C VAL A 60 -18.00 44.67 -13.89
N ALA A 61 -17.69 43.63 -14.67
CA ALA A 61 -17.55 43.74 -16.11
C ALA A 61 -18.86 44.18 -16.79
N ASP A 62 -20.01 43.67 -16.33
CA ASP A 62 -21.33 44.03 -16.84
C ASP A 62 -21.68 45.49 -16.52
N LEU A 63 -21.41 45.95 -15.29
CA LEU A 63 -21.59 47.35 -14.90
C LEU A 63 -20.75 48.30 -15.78
N ALA A 64 -19.50 47.95 -16.04
CA ALA A 64 -18.64 48.72 -16.94
C ALA A 64 -19.15 48.68 -18.39
N THR A 65 -19.63 47.53 -18.86
CA THR A 65 -20.16 47.37 -20.23
C THR A 65 -21.45 48.17 -20.45
N ASN A 66 -22.27 48.34 -19.41
CA ASN A 66 -23.50 49.13 -19.49
C ASN A 66 -23.27 50.65 -19.34
N SER A 67 -22.02 51.08 -19.16
CA SER A 67 -21.65 52.50 -19.09
C SER A 67 -21.45 53.12 -20.47
N ARG A 68 -21.11 54.41 -20.53
CA ARG A 68 -20.88 55.17 -21.77
C ARG A 68 -19.39 55.47 -22.00
N GLY A 69 -19.02 55.66 -23.26
CA GLY A 69 -17.65 56.03 -23.64
C GLY A 69 -16.65 54.88 -23.43
N GLY A 70 -15.38 55.22 -23.19
CA GLY A 70 -14.28 54.23 -23.10
C GLY A 70 -14.43 53.20 -21.98
N THR A 71 -15.23 53.49 -20.95
CA THR A 71 -15.55 52.53 -19.88
C THR A 71 -16.30 51.30 -20.39
N ARG A 72 -17.09 51.43 -21.47
CA ARG A 72 -17.75 50.29 -22.15
C ARG A 72 -16.74 49.32 -22.75
N ASP A 73 -15.68 49.85 -23.36
CA ASP A 73 -14.64 49.04 -23.99
C ASP A 73 -13.81 48.30 -22.94
N ILE A 74 -13.60 48.94 -21.77
CA ILE A 74 -13.02 48.31 -20.58
C ILE A 74 -13.91 47.15 -20.12
N GLY A 75 -15.22 47.37 -19.96
CA GLY A 75 -16.16 46.29 -19.58
C GLY A 75 -16.12 45.10 -20.54
N SER A 76 -16.08 45.37 -21.84
CA SER A 76 -15.94 44.33 -22.88
C SER A 76 -14.63 43.54 -22.76
N ALA A 77 -13.52 44.19 -22.42
CA ALA A 77 -12.24 43.54 -22.17
C ALA A 77 -12.27 42.69 -20.89
N LEU A 78 -12.88 43.19 -19.81
CA LEU A 78 -13.06 42.46 -18.56
C LEU A 78 -13.91 41.20 -18.77
N THR A 79 -15.02 41.28 -19.52
CA THR A 79 -15.85 40.12 -19.86
C THR A 79 -15.04 39.05 -20.61
N ARG A 80 -14.20 39.42 -21.57
CA ARG A 80 -13.31 38.45 -22.25
C ARG A 80 -12.34 37.78 -21.29
N MET A 81 -11.76 38.55 -20.35
CA MET A 81 -10.88 37.99 -19.32
C MET A 81 -11.63 37.02 -18.40
N CYS A 82 -12.84 37.39 -17.95
CA CYS A 82 -13.69 36.54 -17.12
C CYS A 82 -13.98 35.19 -17.80
N MET A 83 -14.40 35.23 -19.08
CA MET A 83 -14.69 34.01 -19.85
C MET A 83 -13.43 33.15 -20.03
N ARG A 84 -12.26 33.76 -20.23
CA ARG A 84 -11.00 33.02 -20.30
C ARG A 84 -10.67 32.34 -18.98
N HIS A 85 -10.89 33.01 -17.85
CA HIS A 85 -10.68 32.43 -16.52
C HIS A 85 -11.71 31.34 -16.18
N ARG A 86 -12.98 31.45 -16.63
CA ARG A 86 -13.97 30.36 -16.50
C ARG A 86 -13.50 29.07 -17.21
N SER A 87 -12.85 29.19 -18.35
CA SER A 87 -12.25 28.01 -19.02
C SER A 87 -11.14 27.36 -18.19
N ILE A 88 -10.34 28.15 -17.45
CA ILE A 88 -9.30 27.64 -16.55
C ILE A 88 -9.93 26.98 -15.32
N GLU A 89 -10.95 27.60 -14.73
CA GLU A 89 -11.72 27.04 -13.61
C GLU A 89 -12.32 25.67 -13.96
N ALA A 90 -12.94 25.53 -15.13
CA ALA A 90 -13.47 24.25 -15.60
C ALA A 90 -12.39 23.16 -15.68
N LYS A 91 -11.19 23.49 -16.16
CA LYS A 91 -10.05 22.56 -16.22
C LYS A 91 -9.55 22.18 -14.83
N LEU A 92 -9.48 23.14 -13.90
CA LEU A 92 -9.12 22.86 -12.50
C LEU A 92 -10.15 21.96 -11.82
N ARG A 93 -11.44 22.19 -12.10
CA ARG A 93 -12.54 21.35 -11.61
C ARG A 93 -12.42 19.92 -12.14
N GLN A 94 -12.21 19.75 -13.44
CA GLN A 94 -11.99 18.44 -14.04
C GLN A 94 -10.75 17.74 -13.45
N PHE A 95 -9.64 18.46 -13.33
CA PHE A 95 -8.42 17.93 -12.70
C PHE A 95 -8.71 17.43 -11.27
N SER A 96 -9.44 18.20 -10.47
CA SER A 96 -9.78 17.82 -9.08
C SER A 96 -10.59 16.53 -9.01
N MET A 97 -11.53 16.33 -9.95
CA MET A 97 -12.35 15.13 -10.04
C MET A 97 -11.52 13.91 -10.43
N VAL A 98 -10.76 14.02 -11.53
CA VAL A 98 -9.88 12.92 -11.99
C VAL A 98 -8.82 12.56 -10.94
N PHE A 99 -8.27 13.56 -10.24
CA PHE A 99 -7.31 13.32 -9.17
C PHE A 99 -7.92 12.54 -8.00
N LEU A 100 -9.18 12.83 -7.64
CA LEU A 100 -9.90 12.11 -6.61
C LEU A 100 -10.21 10.67 -7.06
N ASP A 101 -10.85 10.52 -8.22
CA ASP A 101 -11.43 9.26 -8.67
C ASP A 101 -10.38 8.28 -9.22
N CYS A 102 -9.31 8.78 -9.84
CA CYS A 102 -8.32 7.94 -10.51
C CYS A 102 -7.03 7.75 -9.70
N LEU A 103 -6.79 8.55 -8.65
CA LEU A 103 -5.60 8.41 -7.82
C LEU A 103 -5.93 8.22 -6.34
N ILE A 104 -6.71 9.12 -5.73
CA ILE A 104 -6.94 9.05 -4.28
C ILE A 104 -7.77 7.82 -3.90
N ASN A 105 -8.95 7.63 -4.51
CA ASN A 105 -9.83 6.52 -4.16
C ASN A 105 -9.19 5.16 -4.46
N PRO A 106 -8.59 4.92 -5.65
CA PRO A 106 -7.94 3.65 -5.95
C PRO A 106 -6.76 3.36 -5.01
N LEU A 107 -5.97 4.38 -4.65
CA LEU A 107 -4.85 4.20 -3.72
C LEU A 107 -5.35 3.87 -2.31
N GLN A 108 -6.44 4.47 -1.86
CA GLN A 108 -7.04 4.19 -0.56
C GLN A 108 -7.56 2.74 -0.47
N GLU A 109 -8.25 2.27 -1.50
CA GLU A 109 -8.72 0.88 -1.58
C GLU A 109 -7.54 -0.11 -1.61
N GLN A 110 -6.53 0.19 -2.43
CA GLN A 110 -5.35 -0.65 -2.55
C GLN A 110 -4.57 -0.77 -1.23
N MET A 111 -4.53 0.28 -0.40
CA MET A 111 -3.90 0.22 0.92
C MET A 111 -4.60 -0.75 1.86
N GLU A 112 -5.93 -0.77 1.89
CA GLU A 112 -6.69 -1.72 2.71
C GLU A 112 -6.52 -3.15 2.20
N GLU A 113 -6.46 -3.35 0.89
CA GLU A 113 -6.18 -4.65 0.29
C GLU A 113 -4.77 -5.15 0.64
N TRP A 114 -3.73 -4.31 0.51
CA TRP A 114 -2.37 -4.68 0.90
C TRP A 114 -2.26 -5.09 2.37
N LYS A 115 -2.98 -4.39 3.26
CA LYS A 115 -3.06 -4.76 4.67
C LYS A 115 -3.72 -6.13 4.86
N ARG A 116 -4.80 -6.41 4.12
CA ARG A 116 -5.46 -7.73 4.13
C ARG A 116 -4.51 -8.82 3.65
N VAL A 117 -3.87 -8.64 2.50
CA VAL A 117 -2.92 -9.60 1.90
C VAL A 117 -1.73 -9.86 2.82
N ALA A 118 -1.12 -8.82 3.39
CA ALA A 118 0.02 -8.97 4.31
C ALA A 118 -0.36 -9.77 5.57
N ASN A 119 -1.58 -9.59 6.09
CA ASN A 119 -2.08 -10.36 7.22
C ASN A 119 -2.36 -11.82 6.86
N THR A 120 -2.89 -12.09 5.67
CA THR A 120 -3.10 -13.46 5.18
C THR A 120 -1.76 -14.17 5.00
N LEU A 121 -0.79 -13.52 4.35
CA LEU A 121 0.53 -14.07 4.09
C LEU A 121 1.26 -14.44 5.39
N ASP A 122 1.16 -13.59 6.43
CA ASP A 122 1.73 -13.87 7.75
C ASP A 122 1.08 -15.09 8.43
N LYS A 123 -0.26 -15.20 8.37
CA LYS A 123 -0.99 -16.35 8.92
C LYS A 123 -0.63 -17.64 8.21
N ASP A 124 -0.57 -17.62 6.88
CA ASP A 124 -0.25 -18.78 6.07
C ASP A 124 1.18 -19.23 6.31
N HIS A 125 2.14 -18.29 6.34
CA HIS A 125 3.52 -18.60 6.70
C HIS A 125 3.60 -19.22 8.11
N ALA A 126 2.96 -18.64 9.12
CA ALA A 126 2.97 -19.20 10.47
C ALA A 126 2.42 -20.63 10.53
N LYS A 127 1.36 -20.92 9.76
CA LYS A 127 0.74 -22.24 9.67
C LYS A 127 1.66 -23.25 9.00
N GLU A 128 2.18 -22.94 7.81
CA GLU A 128 3.02 -23.85 7.04
C GLU A 128 4.40 -24.04 7.70
N TYR A 129 4.98 -22.98 8.27
CA TYR A 129 6.22 -23.06 9.04
C TYR A 129 6.09 -24.01 10.23
N LYS A 130 4.97 -23.92 10.99
CA LYS A 130 4.72 -24.82 12.11
C LYS A 130 4.56 -26.28 11.67
N LYS A 131 3.84 -26.53 10.58
CA LYS A 131 3.68 -27.89 10.01
C LYS A 131 5.02 -28.47 9.56
N ALA A 132 5.81 -27.73 8.79
CA ALA A 132 7.11 -28.16 8.32
C ALA A 132 8.04 -28.52 9.49
N ARG A 133 8.04 -27.69 10.54
CA ARG A 133 8.83 -27.97 11.75
C ARG A 133 8.37 -29.22 12.50
N GLN A 134 7.06 -29.48 12.54
CA GLN A 134 6.51 -30.70 13.15
C GLN A 134 6.91 -31.95 12.34
N GLU A 135 6.85 -31.90 11.02
CA GLU A 135 7.26 -33.01 10.15
C GLU A 135 8.76 -33.31 10.27
N ILE A 136 9.61 -32.28 10.33
CA ILE A 136 11.06 -32.44 10.59
C ILE A 136 11.28 -33.12 11.94
N LYS A 137 10.60 -32.66 13.01
CA LYS A 137 10.72 -33.25 14.34
C LYS A 137 10.28 -34.72 14.36
N LYS A 138 9.22 -35.06 13.64
CA LYS A 138 8.72 -36.43 13.52
C LYS A 138 9.73 -37.33 12.82
N LYS A 139 10.23 -36.93 11.64
CA LYS A 139 11.25 -37.69 10.88
C LYS A 139 12.56 -37.85 11.65
N SER A 140 12.99 -36.82 12.37
CA SER A 140 14.18 -36.88 13.24
C SER A 140 14.02 -37.91 14.36
N SER A 141 12.86 -37.93 15.03
CA SER A 141 12.52 -38.92 16.06
C SER A 141 12.50 -40.35 15.53
N ASP A 142 11.90 -40.58 14.35
CA ASP A 142 11.84 -41.90 13.72
C ASP A 142 13.24 -42.37 13.27
N THR A 143 14.06 -41.46 12.75
CA THR A 143 15.47 -41.74 12.41
C THR A 143 16.27 -42.15 13.64
N LEU A 144 16.10 -41.46 14.77
CA LEU A 144 16.77 -41.81 16.03
C LEU A 144 16.33 -43.19 16.56
N LYS A 145 15.04 -43.53 16.46
CA LYS A 145 14.54 -44.87 16.83
C LYS A 145 15.14 -45.96 15.95
N LEU A 146 15.22 -45.74 14.63
CA LEU A 146 15.85 -46.67 13.69
C LEU A 146 17.34 -46.84 13.97
N GLN A 147 18.08 -45.76 14.24
CA GLN A 147 19.49 -45.83 14.64
C GLN A 147 19.68 -46.65 15.92
N LYS A 148 18.81 -46.49 16.92
CA LYS A 148 18.85 -47.31 18.15
C LYS A 148 18.56 -48.78 17.88
N LYS A 149 17.60 -49.10 17.01
CA LYS A 149 17.29 -50.49 16.61
C LYS A 149 18.46 -51.13 15.86
N ALA A 150 19.06 -50.42 14.90
CA ALA A 150 20.22 -50.88 14.14
C ALA A 150 21.43 -51.18 15.04
N LYS A 151 21.71 -50.31 16.02
CA LYS A 151 22.78 -50.54 17.01
C LYS A 151 22.54 -51.79 17.86
N LYS A 152 21.29 -52.02 18.31
CA LYS A 152 20.95 -53.25 19.05
C LYS A 152 21.07 -54.51 18.19
N GLY A 153 20.64 -54.46 16.93
CA GLY A 153 20.80 -55.59 16.00
C GLY A 153 22.26 -55.96 15.75
N LEU A 154 23.14 -54.97 15.67
CA LEU A 154 24.59 -55.16 15.56
C LEU A 154 25.20 -55.81 16.81
N ASP A 155 24.75 -55.44 18.01
CA ASP A 155 25.22 -56.06 19.26
C ASP A 155 24.80 -57.53 19.35
N LEU A 156 23.56 -57.86 19.00
CA LEU A 156 23.10 -59.26 18.98
C LEU A 156 23.90 -60.12 17.98
N SER A 157 24.17 -59.60 16.77
CA SER A 157 24.99 -60.32 15.79
C SER A 157 26.46 -60.50 16.20
N ARG A 158 26.98 -59.66 17.10
CA ARG A 158 28.35 -59.82 17.64
C ARG A 158 28.40 -60.82 18.78
N VAL A 159 27.34 -60.93 19.60
CA VAL A 159 27.27 -61.92 20.68
C VAL A 159 27.18 -63.34 20.11
N ASP A 160 26.41 -63.55 19.04
CA ASP A 160 26.30 -64.86 18.37
C ASP A 160 27.61 -65.32 17.69
N GLN A 161 28.49 -64.40 17.28
CA GLN A 161 29.80 -64.73 16.69
C GLN A 161 30.91 -64.99 17.73
N SER A 162 30.64 -64.75 19.01
CA SER A 162 31.59 -64.98 20.12
C SER A 162 31.21 -66.16 21.01
N ALA A 163 30.19 -66.94 20.62
CA ALA A 163 29.71 -68.12 21.32
C ALA A 163 30.09 -69.46 20.64
N ASP A 164 30.88 -69.43 19.56
CA ASP A 164 31.52 -70.60 18.93
C ASP A 164 33.02 -70.64 19.22
#